data_AF-A0A3L8BSN6-F1
#
_entry.id   AF-A0A3L8BSN6-F1
#
_cell.length_a   1.000
_cell.length_b   1.000
_cell.length_c   1.000
_cell.angle_alpha   90.00
_cell.angle_beta   90.00
_cell.angle_gamma   90.00
#
_symmetry.space_group_name_H-M   'P 1'
#
loop_
_entity.id
_entity.type
_entity.pdbx_description
1 polymer ?
#
loop_
_entity_poly.entity_id
_entity_poly.type
_entity_poly.pdbx_seq_one_letter_code
_entity_poly.pdbx_strand_id
1 'polypeptide(L)'
;MDSLEIQPRLECLGQRVIEFSRDPVIIAGVNNYNTSPPDPHRLDTLWPTLKPGDIYLDAIINHPSAQAMRDWIKRISIQGEGLLIGRNGGLVAATEKTTDFWQGDEAQYLQAIGLPEGKVYVQSEMLDESTHLMLIKISAPIYNPRSTRAIGVLVIGFDQFVIDFSEPCKNVQP
;
A
#
# COMPACT_ATOMS: atom_id res chain seq x y z
N MET A 1 2.41 7.78 -24.39
CA MET A 1 2.42 8.86 -23.38
C MET A 1 3.86 9.16 -23.06
N ASP A 2 4.27 10.42 -23.15
CA ASP A 2 5.68 10.79 -22.96
C ASP A 2 6.06 10.75 -21.48
N SER A 3 7.29 10.37 -21.17
CA SER A 3 7.81 10.27 -19.79
C SER A 3 7.64 11.58 -18.99
N LEU A 4 7.60 12.71 -19.71
CA LEU A 4 7.38 14.06 -19.19
C LEU A 4 5.96 14.30 -18.63
N GLU A 5 4.93 13.56 -19.07
CA GLU A 5 3.55 13.73 -18.57
C GLU A 5 3.23 12.86 -17.33
N ILE A 6 4.02 11.81 -17.09
CA ILE A 6 3.78 10.84 -16.01
C ILE A 6 4.31 11.37 -14.67
N GLN A 7 5.44 12.08 -14.69
CA GLN A 7 6.12 12.54 -13.48
C GLN A 7 5.25 13.45 -12.58
N PRO A 8 4.56 14.50 -13.09
CA PRO A 8 3.73 15.35 -12.23
C PRO A 8 2.53 14.59 -11.62
N ARG A 9 2.01 13.57 -12.32
CA ARG A 9 0.92 12.72 -11.82
C ARG A 9 1.41 11.78 -10.72
N LEU A 10 2.59 11.20 -10.86
CA LEU A 10 3.23 10.39 -9.82
C LEU A 10 3.52 11.21 -8.56
N GLU A 11 3.98 12.44 -8.71
CA GLU A 11 4.21 13.36 -7.58
C GLU A 11 2.90 13.69 -6.86
N CYS A 12 1.85 14.01 -7.61
CA CYS A 12 0.51 14.24 -7.05
C CYS A 12 -0.01 13.03 -6.29
N LEU A 13 0.04 11.83 -6.89
CA LEU A 13 -0.38 10.59 -6.23
C LEU A 13 0.47 10.29 -4.99
N GLY A 14 1.79 10.54 -5.06
CA GLY A 14 2.70 10.43 -3.92
C GLY A 14 2.25 11.29 -2.74
N GLN A 15 1.89 12.55 -2.97
CA GLN A 15 1.35 13.43 -1.93
C GLN A 15 0.04 12.91 -1.34
N ARG A 16 -0.87 12.40 -2.18
CA ARG A 16 -2.15 11.82 -1.71
C ARG A 16 -1.92 10.58 -0.84
N VAL A 17 -0.96 9.73 -1.18
CA VAL A 17 -0.60 8.55 -0.37
C VAL A 17 0.06 8.97 0.95
N ILE A 18 0.89 10.01 0.96
CA ILE A 18 1.45 10.60 2.20
C ILE A 18 0.34 11.13 3.11
N GLU A 19 -0.65 11.82 2.56
CA GLU A 19 -1.80 12.28 3.34
C GLU A 19 -2.58 11.10 3.91
N PHE A 20 -2.77 10.04 3.11
CA PHE A 20 -3.51 8.87 3.54
C PHE A 20 -2.76 8.01 4.58
N SER A 21 -1.42 8.00 4.56
CA SER A 21 -0.63 7.31 5.60
C SER A 21 -0.81 7.93 6.99
N ARG A 22 -1.36 9.16 7.06
CA ARG A 22 -1.72 9.87 8.29
C ARG A 22 -3.16 9.66 8.74
N ASP A 23 -3.96 8.92 7.97
CA ASP A 23 -5.35 8.67 8.31
C ASP A 23 -5.45 7.93 9.67
N PRO A 24 -6.35 8.35 10.58
CA PRO A 24 -6.46 7.74 11.90
C PRO A 24 -6.71 6.23 11.87
N VAL A 25 -7.46 5.71 10.88
CA VAL A 25 -7.75 4.27 10.74
C VAL A 25 -6.51 3.50 10.32
N ILE A 26 -5.66 4.09 9.48
CA ILE A 26 -4.38 3.50 9.06
C ILE A 26 -3.41 3.48 10.25
N ILE A 27 -3.21 4.61 10.92
CA ILE A 27 -2.33 4.73 12.09
C ILE A 27 -2.80 3.79 13.23
N ALA A 28 -4.10 3.73 13.51
CA ALA A 28 -4.65 2.87 14.55
C ALA A 28 -4.44 1.39 14.24
N GLY A 29 -4.65 0.97 12.98
CA GLY A 29 -4.41 -0.41 12.55
C GLY A 29 -2.97 -0.86 12.83
N VAL A 30 -1.99 -0.07 12.41
CA VAL A 30 -0.56 -0.39 12.63
C VAL A 30 -0.18 -0.35 14.11
N ASN A 31 -0.65 0.64 14.87
CA ASN A 31 -0.36 0.68 16.31
C ASN A 31 -0.93 -0.54 17.04
N ASN A 32 -2.17 -0.92 16.75
CA ASN A 32 -2.82 -2.09 17.37
C ASN A 32 -2.08 -3.37 17.03
N TYR A 33 -1.77 -3.59 15.75
CA TYR A 33 -0.97 -4.73 15.30
C TYR A 33 0.39 -4.81 16.03
N ASN A 34 1.09 -3.69 16.13
CA ASN A 34 2.41 -3.63 16.76
C ASN A 34 2.41 -3.83 18.28
N THR A 35 1.24 -3.88 18.95
CA THR A 35 1.17 -4.20 20.40
C THR A 35 1.53 -5.65 20.69
N SER A 36 1.17 -6.56 19.79
CA SER A 36 1.42 -8.00 19.89
C SER A 36 1.45 -8.60 18.48
N PRO A 37 2.44 -8.24 17.65
CA PRO A 37 2.47 -8.68 16.27
C PRO A 37 2.71 -10.20 16.22
N PRO A 38 2.01 -10.95 15.34
CA PRO A 38 2.32 -12.34 15.12
C PRO A 38 3.73 -12.49 14.51
N ASP A 39 4.31 -13.68 14.62
CA ASP A 39 5.50 -14.04 13.84
C ASP A 39 5.11 -14.10 12.35
N PRO A 40 5.66 -13.22 11.49
CA PRO A 40 5.28 -13.16 10.10
C PRO A 40 5.63 -14.45 9.35
N HIS A 41 6.79 -15.06 9.60
CA HIS A 41 7.22 -16.27 8.89
C HIS A 41 6.36 -17.49 9.25
N ARG A 42 5.86 -17.54 10.49
CA ARG A 42 4.92 -18.57 10.91
C ARG A 42 3.59 -18.46 10.17
N LEU A 43 3.01 -17.26 10.09
CA LEU A 43 1.77 -17.06 9.35
C LEU A 43 1.98 -17.25 7.84
N ASP A 44 3.14 -16.88 7.33
CA ASP A 44 3.53 -17.04 5.94
C ASP A 44 3.49 -18.50 5.48
N THR A 45 3.98 -19.41 6.31
CA THR A 45 3.93 -20.86 6.03
C THR A 45 2.49 -21.38 5.85
N LEU A 46 1.52 -20.77 6.56
CA LEU A 46 0.11 -21.16 6.48
C LEU A 46 -0.64 -20.45 5.36
N TRP A 47 -0.21 -19.24 5.01
CA TRP A 47 -0.94 -18.28 4.18
C TRP A 47 -1.43 -18.83 2.82
N PRO A 48 -0.61 -19.58 2.05
CA PRO A 48 -1.05 -20.14 0.77
C PRO A 48 -2.27 -21.07 0.90
N THR A 49 -2.41 -21.73 2.05
CA THR A 49 -3.49 -22.71 2.30
C THR A 49 -4.83 -22.06 2.68
N LEU A 50 -4.81 -20.81 3.16
CA LEU A 50 -5.98 -20.12 3.67
C LEU A 50 -6.95 -19.76 2.54
N LYS A 51 -8.24 -19.82 2.82
CA LYS A 51 -9.35 -19.52 1.91
C LYS A 51 -10.30 -18.51 2.57
N PRO A 52 -11.16 -17.83 1.78
CA PRO A 52 -12.20 -16.98 2.35
C PRO A 52 -13.01 -17.74 3.40
N GLY A 53 -13.21 -17.14 4.58
CA GLY A 53 -13.82 -17.78 5.76
C GLY A 53 -12.81 -18.29 6.80
N ASP A 54 -11.52 -18.40 6.46
CA ASP A 54 -10.48 -18.67 7.45
C ASP A 54 -10.19 -17.43 8.29
N ILE A 55 -10.23 -17.57 9.62
CA ILE A 55 -10.13 -16.44 10.56
C ILE A 55 -8.88 -15.57 10.35
N TYR A 56 -7.74 -16.17 9.98
CA TYR A 56 -6.50 -15.45 9.76
C TYR A 56 -6.54 -14.61 8.48
N LEU A 57 -7.12 -15.12 7.40
CA LEU A 57 -7.25 -14.38 6.15
C LEU A 57 -8.30 -13.28 6.31
N ASP A 58 -9.47 -13.65 6.84
CA ASP A 58 -10.60 -12.74 7.02
C ASP A 58 -10.22 -11.56 7.95
N ALA A 59 -9.40 -11.79 8.97
CA ALA A 59 -8.90 -10.72 9.83
C ALA A 59 -8.06 -9.67 9.09
N ILE A 60 -7.38 -10.06 8.00
CA ILE A 60 -6.56 -9.17 7.18
C ILE A 60 -7.39 -8.46 6.12
N ILE A 61 -8.21 -9.21 5.37
CA ILE A 61 -8.97 -8.62 4.25
C ILE A 61 -10.23 -7.88 4.73
N ASN A 62 -10.85 -8.26 5.84
CA ASN A 62 -12.01 -7.54 6.39
C ASN A 62 -11.61 -6.48 7.44
N HIS A 63 -10.31 -6.20 7.60
CA HIS A 63 -9.81 -5.20 8.53
C HIS A 63 -10.36 -3.79 8.20
N PRO A 64 -10.67 -2.94 9.18
CA PRO A 64 -11.10 -1.56 8.91
C PRO A 64 -10.15 -0.77 8.01
N SER A 65 -8.83 -0.95 8.19
CA SER A 65 -7.82 -0.34 7.31
C SER A 65 -7.86 -0.90 5.89
N ALA A 66 -8.19 -2.17 5.68
CA ALA A 66 -8.38 -2.73 4.33
C ALA A 66 -9.59 -2.06 3.65
N GLN A 67 -10.69 -1.88 4.37
CA GLN A 67 -11.86 -1.17 3.86
C GLN A 67 -11.53 0.29 3.52
N ALA A 68 -10.83 1.00 4.41
CA ALA A 68 -10.37 2.37 4.15
C ALA A 68 -9.49 2.46 2.89
N MET A 69 -8.57 1.51 2.69
CA MET A 69 -7.74 1.44 1.49
C MET A 69 -8.59 1.21 0.23
N ARG A 70 -9.56 0.28 0.24
CA ARG A 70 -10.47 0.08 -0.90
C ARG A 70 -11.24 1.35 -1.24
N ASP A 71 -11.80 2.03 -0.24
CA ASP A 71 -12.58 3.25 -0.46
C ASP A 71 -11.70 4.39 -0.96
N TRP A 72 -10.44 4.45 -0.53
CA TRP A 72 -9.46 5.40 -1.04
C TRP A 72 -9.08 5.11 -2.49
N ILE A 73 -8.77 3.86 -2.83
CA ILE A 73 -8.40 3.43 -4.18
C ILE A 73 -9.54 3.70 -5.17
N LYS A 74 -10.79 3.36 -4.81
CA LYS A 74 -11.98 3.56 -5.66
C LYS A 74 -12.25 5.01 -6.06
N ARG A 75 -11.69 5.99 -5.34
CA ARG A 75 -11.80 7.42 -5.69
C ARG A 75 -10.78 7.86 -6.74
N ILE A 76 -9.84 6.99 -7.11
CA ILE A 76 -8.68 7.32 -7.95
C ILE A 76 -8.60 6.38 -9.15
N SER A 77 -8.90 5.09 -8.94
CA SER A 77 -8.81 4.05 -9.95
C SER A 77 -9.95 3.03 -9.78
N ILE A 78 -10.36 2.43 -10.88
CA ILE A 78 -11.34 1.33 -10.89
C ILE A 78 -10.71 0.04 -10.34
N GLN A 79 -9.39 -0.12 -10.46
CA GLN A 79 -8.65 -1.27 -9.97
C GLN A 79 -7.35 -0.84 -9.26
N GLY A 80 -7.06 -1.49 -8.14
CA GLY A 80 -5.84 -1.26 -7.38
C GLY A 80 -5.76 -2.16 -6.15
N GLU A 81 -4.60 -2.17 -5.54
CA GLU A 81 -4.31 -2.93 -4.33
C GLU A 81 -3.82 -2.02 -3.21
N GLY A 82 -4.13 -2.38 -1.97
CA GLY A 82 -3.64 -1.69 -0.79
C GLY A 82 -3.11 -2.68 0.23
N LEU A 83 -1.89 -2.46 0.69
CA LEU A 83 -1.24 -3.27 1.71
C LEU A 83 -0.83 -2.36 2.86
N LEU A 84 -1.16 -2.79 4.07
CA LEU A 84 -0.73 -2.16 5.30
C LEU A 84 0.20 -3.13 6.02
N ILE A 85 1.47 -2.77 6.12
CA ILE A 85 2.53 -3.66 6.60
C ILE A 85 3.05 -3.15 7.93
N GLY A 86 3.12 -4.03 8.94
CA GLY A 86 3.62 -3.72 10.27
C GLY A 86 5.14 -3.59 10.30
N ARG A 87 5.69 -3.14 11.45
CA ARG A 87 7.15 -2.91 11.58
C ARG A 87 7.99 -4.19 11.49
N ASN A 88 7.39 -5.35 11.74
CA ASN A 88 8.03 -6.65 11.58
C ASN A 88 7.95 -7.19 10.13
N GLY A 89 7.35 -6.44 9.20
CA GLY A 89 7.14 -6.87 7.82
C GLY A 89 5.92 -7.75 7.59
N GLY A 90 5.07 -8.02 8.58
CA GLY A 90 3.84 -8.80 8.39
C GLY A 90 2.64 -7.93 7.99
N LEU A 91 1.65 -8.53 7.33
CA LEU A 91 0.41 -7.83 6.97
C LEU A 91 -0.43 -7.48 8.21
N VAL A 92 -0.79 -6.20 8.30
CA VAL A 92 -1.83 -5.67 9.20
C VAL A 92 -3.19 -5.76 8.53
N ALA A 93 -3.24 -5.39 7.25
CA ALA A 93 -4.44 -5.36 6.42
C ALA A 93 -4.05 -5.42 4.95
N ALA A 94 -4.90 -6.02 4.12
CA ALA A 94 -4.74 -6.02 2.67
C ALA A 94 -6.11 -5.90 2.00
N THR A 95 -6.21 -5.21 0.87
CA THR A 95 -7.49 -5.05 0.16
C THR A 95 -8.01 -6.37 -0.39
N GLU A 96 -7.10 -7.30 -0.71
CA GLU A 96 -7.34 -8.66 -1.22
C GLU A 96 -6.28 -9.62 -0.65
N LYS A 97 -6.44 -10.92 -0.91
CA LYS A 97 -5.45 -11.93 -0.51
C LYS A 97 -4.18 -11.78 -1.36
N THR A 98 -3.05 -11.54 -0.71
CA THR A 98 -1.70 -11.56 -1.31
C THR A 98 -1.19 -12.99 -1.49
N THR A 99 -0.11 -13.16 -2.24
CA THR A 99 0.57 -14.47 -2.40
C THR A 99 1.07 -15.01 -1.06
N ASP A 100 1.54 -14.13 -0.19
CA ASP A 100 2.26 -14.39 1.04
C ASP A 100 1.89 -13.38 2.15
N PHE A 101 2.11 -13.73 3.42
CA PHE A 101 1.80 -12.86 4.56
C PHE A 101 2.97 -11.98 4.95
N TRP A 102 4.19 -12.52 4.85
CA TRP A 102 5.41 -11.77 5.07
C TRP A 102 5.67 -10.89 3.86
N GLN A 103 5.89 -9.60 4.10
CA GLN A 103 6.16 -8.59 3.06
C GLN A 103 7.46 -7.83 3.38
N GLY A 104 8.25 -8.35 4.30
CA GLY A 104 9.42 -7.65 4.85
C GLY A 104 10.65 -7.71 3.93
N ASP A 105 10.64 -8.62 2.97
CA ASP A 105 11.62 -8.79 1.90
C ASP A 105 11.24 -8.03 0.63
N GLU A 106 9.98 -7.60 0.50
CA GLU A 106 9.50 -6.85 -0.65
C GLU A 106 10.14 -5.46 -0.78
N ALA A 107 10.48 -5.06 -2.02
CA ALA A 107 11.14 -3.79 -2.30
C ALA A 107 10.31 -2.58 -1.83
N GLN A 108 8.99 -2.63 -2.04
CA GLN A 108 8.02 -1.64 -1.59
C GLN A 108 8.07 -1.40 -0.06
N TYR A 109 8.43 -2.42 0.73
CA TYR A 109 8.61 -2.30 2.17
C TYR A 109 10.02 -1.82 2.52
N LEU A 110 11.05 -2.52 2.02
CA LEU A 110 12.46 -2.28 2.35
C LEU A 110 12.90 -0.84 2.01
N GLN A 111 12.48 -0.34 0.85
CA GLN A 111 12.83 1.01 0.41
C GLN A 111 12.05 2.09 1.16
N ALA A 112 10.83 1.79 1.63
CA ALA A 112 9.95 2.78 2.25
C ALA A 112 10.12 2.88 3.78
N ILE A 113 10.34 1.77 4.49
CA ILE A 113 10.35 1.74 5.96
C ILE A 113 11.43 2.64 6.59
N GLY A 114 12.52 2.89 5.86
CA GLY A 114 13.61 3.78 6.27
C GLY A 114 13.46 5.24 5.86
N LEU A 115 12.42 5.60 5.08
CA LEU A 115 12.23 6.96 4.61
C LEU A 115 11.77 7.90 5.75
N PRO A 116 12.16 9.18 5.70
CA PRO A 116 11.62 10.18 6.61
C PRO A 116 10.11 10.39 6.34
N GLU A 117 9.39 10.86 7.35
CA GLU A 117 7.97 11.19 7.21
C GLU A 117 7.75 12.20 6.07
N GLY A 118 6.71 11.99 5.26
CA GLY A 118 6.40 12.85 4.12
C GLY A 118 7.19 12.56 2.85
N LYS A 119 7.90 11.42 2.80
CA LYS A 119 8.49 10.88 1.57
C LYS A 119 7.81 9.57 1.19
N VAL A 120 7.87 9.25 -0.10
CA VAL A 120 7.39 7.98 -0.66
C VAL A 120 8.49 7.32 -1.48
N TYR A 121 8.42 6.00 -1.57
CA TYR A 121 9.09 5.22 -2.60
C TYR A 121 8.07 4.93 -3.71
N VAL A 122 8.47 5.11 -4.97
CA VAL A 122 7.63 4.82 -6.13
C VAL A 122 8.32 3.71 -6.93
N GLN A 123 7.58 2.63 -7.16
CA GLN A 123 7.99 1.53 -8.01
C GLN A 123 7.05 1.50 -9.22
N SER A 124 7.62 1.47 -10.41
CA SER A 124 6.89 1.30 -11.67
C SER A 124 7.43 0.06 -12.38
N GLU A 125 6.56 -0.89 -12.68
CA GLU A 125 6.91 -2.09 -13.45
C GLU A 125 6.08 -2.17 -14.71
N MET A 126 6.74 -2.38 -15.86
CA MET A 126 6.06 -2.57 -17.14
C MET A 126 5.72 -4.06 -17.29
N LEU A 127 4.43 -4.40 -17.21
CA LEU A 127 3.93 -5.78 -17.19
C LEU A 127 3.82 -6.38 -18.60
N ASP A 128 3.55 -5.56 -19.62
CA ASP A 128 3.44 -6.01 -21.00
C ASP A 128 3.73 -4.84 -21.95
N GLU A 129 4.81 -4.92 -22.72
CA GLU A 129 5.21 -3.88 -23.68
C GLU A 129 4.22 -3.70 -24.84
N SER A 130 3.49 -4.76 -25.20
CA SER A 130 2.56 -4.76 -26.33
C SER A 130 1.26 -4.04 -26.00
N THR A 131 0.77 -4.22 -24.77
CA THR A 131 -0.38 -3.48 -24.25
C THR A 131 0.05 -2.18 -23.57
N HIS A 132 1.34 -2.03 -23.23
CA HIS A 132 1.91 -1.05 -22.31
C HIS A 132 1.26 -1.15 -20.93
N LEU A 133 1.05 -2.31 -20.30
CA LEU A 133 0.51 -2.37 -18.93
C LEU A 133 1.62 -1.95 -17.94
N MET A 134 1.32 -1.10 -16.95
CA MET A 134 2.28 -0.71 -15.90
C MET A 134 1.56 -0.75 -14.57
N LEU A 135 2.20 -1.42 -13.63
CA LEU A 135 1.83 -1.38 -12.24
C LEU A 135 2.62 -0.24 -11.59
N ILE A 136 1.92 0.73 -11.02
CA ILE A 136 2.54 1.77 -10.20
C ILE A 136 2.23 1.45 -8.75
N LYS A 137 3.27 1.29 -7.93
CA LYS A 137 3.18 1.13 -6.48
C LYS A 137 3.82 2.33 -5.79
N ILE A 138 3.09 2.90 -4.86
CA ILE A 138 3.55 4.03 -4.05
C ILE A 138 3.54 3.58 -2.59
N SER A 139 4.69 3.68 -1.95
CA SER A 139 4.92 3.21 -0.59
C SER A 139 5.31 4.37 0.33
N ALA A 140 4.53 4.59 1.38
CA ALA A 140 4.78 5.63 2.38
C ALA A 140 5.06 5.01 3.75
N PRO A 141 6.13 5.42 4.46
CA PRO A 141 6.31 5.05 5.85
C PRO A 141 5.20 5.68 6.70
N ILE A 142 4.72 4.92 7.68
CA ILE A 142 3.71 5.39 8.64
C ILE A 142 4.44 5.79 9.91
N TYR A 143 4.18 7.01 10.37
CA TYR A 143 4.67 7.52 11.64
C TYR A 143 3.49 7.69 12.60
N ASN A 144 3.76 7.52 13.90
CA ASN A 144 2.87 8.05 14.93
C ASN A 144 3.54 9.26 15.59
N PRO A 145 2.78 10.16 16.23
CA PRO A 145 3.34 11.38 16.83
C PRO A 145 4.40 11.17 17.92
N ARG A 146 4.57 9.92 18.39
CA ARG A 146 5.48 9.56 19.50
C ARG A 146 6.74 8.83 19.04
N SER A 147 6.86 8.52 17.75
CA SER A 147 7.94 7.67 17.23
C SER A 147 8.86 8.46 16.31
N THR A 148 10.17 8.29 16.51
CA THR A 148 11.21 8.82 15.61
C THR A 148 11.51 7.89 14.44
N ARG A 149 10.88 6.72 14.40
CA ARG A 149 11.02 5.71 13.33
C ARG A 149 9.64 5.34 12.80
N ALA A 150 9.58 4.95 11.53
CA ALA A 150 8.36 4.40 10.96
C ALA A 150 7.88 3.18 11.77
N ILE A 151 6.57 3.10 11.97
CA ILE A 151 5.89 1.99 12.66
C ILE A 151 5.33 0.95 11.68
N GLY A 152 5.43 1.21 10.38
CA GLY A 152 4.94 0.35 9.31
C GLY A 152 5.03 1.06 7.96
N VAL A 153 4.50 0.44 6.92
CA VAL A 153 4.46 0.99 5.56
C VAL A 153 3.04 0.83 5.01
N LEU A 154 2.52 1.90 4.41
CA LEU A 154 1.35 1.87 3.54
C LEU A 154 1.83 1.71 2.11
N VAL A 155 1.31 0.72 1.38
CA VAL A 155 1.56 0.53 -0.05
C VAL A 155 0.23 0.63 -0.79
N ILE A 156 0.15 1.47 -1.81
CA ILE A 156 -0.97 1.50 -2.74
C ILE A 156 -0.46 1.24 -4.17
N GLY A 157 -1.04 0.23 -4.81
CA GLY A 157 -0.78 -0.15 -6.20
C GLY A 157 -1.94 0.20 -7.12
N PHE A 158 -1.65 0.60 -8.35
CA PHE A 158 -2.62 0.88 -9.41
C PHE A 158 -2.21 0.20 -10.71
N ASP A 159 -3.20 -0.27 -11.47
CA ASP A 159 -3.03 -0.63 -12.88
C ASP A 159 -3.21 0.61 -13.75
N GLN A 160 -2.22 0.95 -14.57
CA GLN A 160 -2.24 2.18 -15.37
C GLN A 160 -3.34 2.27 -16.43
N PHE A 161 -3.93 1.17 -16.90
CA PHE A 161 -4.99 1.23 -17.94
C PHE A 161 -6.39 1.45 -17.42
N VAL A 162 -6.55 1.39 -16.11
CA VAL A 162 -7.83 1.64 -15.45
C VAL A 162 -7.76 2.84 -14.50
N ILE A 163 -6.71 3.65 -14.65
CA ILE A 163 -6.66 5.02 -14.13
C ILE A 163 -7.49 5.90 -15.07
N ASP A 164 -8.81 5.80 -15.01
CA ASP A 164 -9.60 7.00 -15.24
C ASP A 164 -9.28 7.88 -14.04
N PHE A 165 -8.35 8.84 -14.22
CA PHE A 165 -8.03 9.84 -13.21
C PHE A 165 -9.36 10.50 -12.83
N SER A 166 -10.07 9.98 -11.85
CA SER A 166 -11.28 10.56 -11.27
C SER A 166 -10.83 11.69 -10.37
N GLU A 167 -10.17 12.66 -11.00
CA GLU A 167 -10.08 14.06 -10.62
C GLU A 167 -9.33 14.47 -9.34
N PRO A 168 -8.25 13.80 -8.86
CA PRO A 168 -7.31 14.49 -7.97
C PRO A 168 -6.16 15.17 -8.72
N CYS A 169 -5.71 14.62 -9.86
CA CYS A 169 -4.46 15.04 -10.52
C CYS A 169 -4.62 15.48 -11.99
N LYS A 170 -5.86 15.61 -12.51
CA LYS A 170 -6.15 15.97 -13.92
C LYS A 170 -5.67 17.39 -14.31
N ASN A 171 -5.53 18.30 -13.34
CA ASN A 171 -5.16 19.71 -13.56
C ASN A 171 -3.72 20.06 -13.16
N VAL A 172 -2.87 19.08 -12.86
CA VAL A 172 -1.46 19.33 -12.56
C VAL A 172 -0.75 19.64 -13.89
N GLN A 173 -0.43 20.91 -14.14
CA GLN A 173 0.36 21.34 -15.31
C GLN A 173 1.84 20.92 -15.13
N PRO A 174 2.56 20.62 -16.24
CA PRO A 174 3.99 20.35 -16.20
C PRO A 174 4.82 21.54 -15.72
#